data_AF-A0AAW1LP43-F1
#
_entry.id   AF-A0AAW1LP43-F1
#
_cell.length_a   1.000
_cell.length_b   1.000
_cell.length_c   1.000
_cell.angle_alpha   90.00
_cell.angle_beta   90.00
_cell.angle_gamma   90.00
#
_symmetry.space_group_name_H-M   'P 1'
#
loop_
_entity.id
_entity.type
_entity.pdbx_description
1 polymer ?
#
loop_
_entity_poly.entity_id
_entity_poly.type
_entity_poly.pdbx_seq_one_letter_code
_entity_poly.pdbx_strand_id
1 'polypeptide(L)'
;MAELFSAMGDKGTEKLNKSKHQEMRDTFEIMKIERKKYLEKKVILHTLNKCLSESSELSEELKDKVQSIILAAEVKPCMALKTKYSDENLLGLSDLHSADLSYMEQEKLNEEFYKKFKLIEDELPQNSSKLMQMIDDTDFFQLNKNDKNLLEAENQLSTVQEAYVENLKIMYQLLEELLQLQFQNVKDLVENKINEYSTKSKMYSLRLEMIKEKTRVDIFNETSLSFVAYEKFLNDIINQQNECQREIDDLVELQEKYKSVECKEYDEILKSYIQYKDALEQKKDLYKQLKNKC
;
A
#
# COMPACT_ATOMS: atom_id res chain seq x y z
N MET A 1 -71.35 -38.90 -5.13
CA MET A 1 -70.04 -38.21 -5.22
C MET A 1 -69.26 -38.22 -3.89
N ALA A 2 -69.91 -38.25 -2.72
CA ALA A 2 -69.21 -38.28 -1.42
C ALA A 2 -68.66 -39.66 -0.99
N GLU A 3 -69.21 -40.78 -1.49
CA GLU A 3 -68.77 -42.13 -1.08
C GLU A 3 -67.54 -42.67 -1.86
N LEU A 4 -67.20 -42.07 -3.00
CA LEU A 4 -66.00 -42.43 -3.78
C LEU A 4 -64.71 -41.80 -3.22
N PHE A 5 -64.81 -40.74 -2.43
CA PHE A 5 -63.65 -40.09 -1.79
C PHE A 5 -63.30 -40.69 -0.43
N SER A 6 -64.26 -41.32 0.27
CA SER A 6 -63.98 -41.98 1.56
C SER A 6 -63.18 -43.28 1.39
N ALA A 7 -63.46 -44.06 0.34
CA ALA A 7 -62.75 -45.33 0.07
C ALA A 7 -61.33 -45.15 -0.54
N MET A 8 -61.01 -43.95 -1.07
CA MET A 8 -59.65 -43.60 -1.50
C MET A 8 -58.79 -43.04 -0.35
N GLY A 9 -59.41 -42.45 0.68
CA GLY A 9 -58.71 -41.97 1.88
C GLY A 9 -58.13 -43.10 2.74
N ASP A 10 -58.88 -44.19 2.93
CA ASP A 10 -58.44 -45.30 3.80
C ASP A 10 -57.38 -46.22 3.17
N LYS A 11 -57.38 -46.40 1.85
CA LYS A 11 -56.33 -47.18 1.16
C LYS A 11 -54.99 -46.43 1.12
N GLY A 12 -55.02 -45.10 1.19
CA GLY A 12 -53.83 -44.25 1.25
C GLY A 12 -53.18 -44.25 2.63
N THR A 13 -53.99 -44.17 3.70
CA THR A 13 -53.52 -44.19 5.09
C THR A 13 -53.01 -45.57 5.53
N GLU A 14 -53.65 -46.67 5.11
CA GLU A 14 -53.14 -48.03 5.36
C GLU A 14 -51.81 -48.31 4.63
N LYS A 15 -51.63 -47.80 3.41
CA LYS A 15 -50.36 -47.91 2.68
C LYS A 15 -49.27 -47.03 3.28
N LEU A 16 -49.60 -45.82 3.75
CA LEU A 16 -48.66 -44.95 4.46
C LEU A 16 -48.19 -45.56 5.79
N ASN A 17 -49.11 -46.19 6.53
CA ASN A 17 -48.78 -46.88 7.79
C ASN A 17 -47.93 -48.14 7.55
N LYS A 18 -48.20 -48.90 6.48
CA LYS A 18 -47.35 -50.04 6.08
C LYS A 18 -45.96 -49.60 5.61
N SER A 19 -45.86 -48.47 4.87
CA SER A 19 -44.56 -47.88 4.47
C SER A 19 -43.75 -47.45 5.68
N LYS A 20 -44.35 -46.71 6.63
CA LYS A 20 -43.69 -46.29 7.86
C LYS A 20 -43.28 -47.47 8.75
N HIS A 21 -44.09 -48.54 8.81
CA HIS A 21 -43.74 -49.76 9.54
C HIS A 21 -42.64 -50.57 8.84
N GLN A 22 -42.51 -50.47 7.52
CA GLN A 22 -41.41 -51.06 6.77
C GLN A 22 -40.13 -50.25 6.98
N GLU A 23 -40.18 -48.92 6.87
CA GLU A 23 -39.06 -48.01 7.18
C GLU A 23 -38.58 -48.19 8.63
N MET A 24 -39.49 -48.38 9.58
CA MET A 24 -39.15 -48.66 10.99
C MET A 24 -38.49 -50.03 11.17
N ARG A 25 -38.89 -51.04 10.39
CA ARG A 25 -38.22 -52.35 10.39
C ARG A 25 -36.85 -52.30 9.73
N ASP A 26 -36.74 -51.61 8.60
CA ASP A 26 -35.49 -51.46 7.86
C ASP A 26 -34.46 -50.68 8.71
N THR A 27 -34.88 -49.62 9.40
CA THR A 27 -34.04 -48.89 10.36
C THR A 27 -33.66 -49.75 11.56
N PHE A 28 -34.56 -50.61 12.05
CA PHE A 28 -34.26 -51.55 13.14
C PHE A 28 -33.24 -52.63 12.73
N GLU A 29 -33.35 -53.15 11.51
CA GLU A 29 -32.35 -54.08 10.95
C GLU A 29 -31.00 -53.40 10.75
N ILE A 30 -30.98 -52.16 10.26
CA ILE A 30 -29.77 -51.34 10.15
C ILE A 30 -29.14 -51.13 11.54
N MET A 31 -29.91 -50.74 12.55
CA MET A 31 -29.43 -50.58 13.91
C MET A 31 -28.87 -51.88 14.50
N LYS A 32 -29.50 -53.03 14.23
CA LYS A 32 -28.97 -54.35 14.66
C LYS A 32 -27.63 -54.65 14.01
N ILE A 33 -27.49 -54.39 12.71
CA ILE A 33 -26.25 -54.59 11.97
C ILE A 33 -25.15 -53.66 12.49
N GLU A 34 -25.46 -52.38 12.70
CA GLU A 34 -24.50 -51.39 13.23
C GLU A 34 -24.09 -51.72 14.66
N ARG A 35 -25.02 -52.15 15.52
CA ARG A 35 -24.70 -52.57 16.89
C ARG A 35 -23.82 -53.82 16.92
N LYS A 36 -24.04 -54.79 16.02
CA LYS A 36 -23.17 -55.96 15.88
C LYS A 36 -21.75 -55.54 15.47
N LYS A 37 -21.62 -54.66 14.48
CA LYS A 37 -20.32 -54.07 14.08
C LYS A 37 -19.66 -53.31 15.23
N TYR A 38 -20.43 -52.56 16.02
CA TYR A 38 -19.92 -51.84 17.18
C TYR A 38 -19.43 -52.79 18.28
N LEU A 39 -20.17 -53.86 18.57
CA LEU A 39 -19.76 -54.89 19.52
C LEU A 39 -18.47 -55.60 19.07
N GLU A 40 -18.37 -55.98 17.80
CA GLU A 40 -17.15 -56.57 17.23
C GLU A 40 -15.95 -55.62 17.40
N LYS A 41 -16.11 -54.35 17.04
CA LYS A 41 -15.07 -53.32 17.24
C LYS A 41 -14.71 -53.12 18.71
N LYS A 42 -15.69 -53.16 19.62
CA LYS A 42 -15.48 -53.02 21.06
C LYS A 42 -14.72 -54.20 21.65
N VAL A 43 -14.99 -55.42 21.18
CA VAL A 43 -14.23 -56.61 21.56
C VAL A 43 -12.78 -56.48 21.09
N ILE A 44 -12.56 -56.06 19.85
CA ILE A 44 -11.21 -55.82 19.29
C ILE A 44 -10.45 -54.75 20.08
N LEU A 45 -11.11 -53.65 20.44
CA LEU A 45 -10.50 -52.58 21.23
C LEU A 45 -10.17 -53.05 22.66
N HIS A 46 -11.06 -53.84 23.26
CA HIS A 46 -10.84 -54.42 24.58
C HIS A 46 -9.69 -55.43 24.61
N THR A 47 -9.60 -56.30 23.60
CA THR A 47 -8.47 -57.24 23.45
C THR A 47 -7.15 -56.50 23.23
N LEU A 48 -7.15 -55.43 22.42
CA LEU A 48 -5.98 -54.57 22.24
C LEU A 48 -5.55 -53.89 23.55
N ASN A 49 -6.48 -53.30 24.30
CA ASN A 49 -6.16 -52.67 25.58
C ASN A 49 -5.60 -53.67 26.60
N LYS A 50 -6.13 -54.90 26.63
CA LYS A 50 -5.54 -55.99 27.44
C LYS A 50 -4.13 -56.36 26.99
N CYS A 51 -3.86 -56.38 25.69
CA CYS A 51 -2.51 -56.61 25.16
C CYS A 51 -1.55 -55.51 25.64
N LEU A 52 -1.98 -54.25 25.63
CA LEU A 52 -1.16 -53.12 26.11
C LEU A 52 -0.88 -53.20 27.62
N SER A 53 -1.89 -53.51 28.44
CA SER A 53 -1.75 -53.51 29.91
C SER A 53 -1.11 -54.76 30.49
N GLU A 54 -1.35 -55.94 29.91
CA GLU A 54 -0.98 -57.23 30.54
C GLU A 54 0.16 -57.99 29.86
N SER A 55 0.53 -57.65 28.61
CA SER A 55 1.61 -58.39 27.94
C SER A 55 2.98 -57.91 28.42
N SER A 56 3.86 -58.86 28.74
CA SER A 56 5.27 -58.59 29.01
C SER A 56 6.16 -58.74 27.77
N GLU A 57 5.61 -59.25 26.65
CA GLU A 57 6.37 -59.50 25.41
C GLU A 57 6.42 -58.27 24.47
N LEU A 58 5.49 -57.32 24.64
CA LEU A 58 5.50 -56.03 23.92
C LEU A 58 6.44 -55.03 24.60
N SER A 59 7.32 -54.39 23.81
CA SER A 59 8.19 -53.30 24.32
C SER A 59 7.37 -52.08 24.74
N GLU A 60 7.82 -51.35 25.76
CA GLU A 60 7.13 -50.14 26.23
C GLU A 60 6.98 -49.10 25.12
N GLU A 61 8.00 -48.92 24.28
CA GLU A 61 7.94 -48.03 23.11
C GLU A 61 6.83 -48.41 22.11
N LEU A 62 6.55 -49.71 21.94
CA LEU A 62 5.49 -50.18 21.04
C LEU A 62 4.11 -49.99 21.69
N LYS A 63 4.00 -50.18 23.00
CA LYS A 63 2.76 -49.92 23.74
C LYS A 63 2.37 -48.44 23.69
N ASP A 64 3.32 -47.55 23.91
CA ASP A 64 3.10 -46.10 23.86
C ASP A 64 2.71 -45.64 22.46
N LYS A 65 3.34 -46.19 21.42
CA LYS A 65 2.96 -45.92 20.02
C LYS A 65 1.53 -46.38 19.72
N VAL A 66 1.16 -47.60 20.08
CA VAL A 66 -0.20 -48.13 19.84
C VAL A 66 -1.25 -47.33 20.63
N GLN A 67 -0.96 -46.96 21.88
CA GLN A 67 -1.85 -46.12 22.68
C GLN A 67 -2.02 -44.73 22.06
N SER A 68 -0.94 -44.14 21.54
CA SER A 68 -0.99 -42.86 20.83
C SER A 68 -1.85 -42.94 19.56
N ILE A 69 -1.77 -44.04 18.81
CA ILE A 69 -2.61 -44.28 17.61
C ILE A 69 -4.08 -44.41 17.99
N ILE A 70 -4.41 -45.15 19.05
CA ILE A 70 -5.79 -45.32 19.54
C ILE A 70 -6.37 -43.96 19.96
N LEU A 71 -5.62 -43.18 20.75
CA LEU A 71 -6.05 -41.85 21.20
C LEU A 71 -6.23 -40.88 20.03
N ALA A 72 -5.31 -40.90 19.05
CA ALA A 72 -5.44 -40.08 17.85
C ALA A 72 -6.70 -40.45 17.05
N ALA A 73 -7.03 -41.75 16.94
CA ALA A 73 -8.23 -42.23 16.27
C ALA A 73 -9.53 -41.85 17.02
N GLU A 74 -9.52 -41.82 18.36
CA GLU A 74 -10.67 -41.39 19.18
C GLU A 74 -10.93 -39.88 19.08
N VAL A 75 -9.87 -39.07 18.95
CA VAL A 75 -9.97 -37.61 18.88
C VAL A 75 -10.30 -37.12 17.46
N LYS A 76 -9.89 -37.86 16.42
CA LYS A 76 -10.10 -37.49 15.00
C LYS A 76 -11.54 -37.09 14.64
N PRO A 77 -12.61 -37.80 15.07
CA PRO A 77 -13.99 -37.40 14.79
C PRO A 77 -14.40 -36.08 15.44
N CYS A 78 -13.78 -35.71 16.56
CA CYS A 78 -14.05 -34.46 17.28
C CYS A 78 -13.28 -33.27 16.68
N MET A 79 -12.20 -33.53 15.94
CA MET A 79 -11.37 -32.51 15.29
C MET A 79 -11.84 -32.17 13.88
N ALA A 80 -12.62 -33.04 13.24
CA ALA A 80 -13.12 -32.84 11.89
C ALA A 80 -14.27 -31.82 11.87
N LEU A 81 -14.07 -30.68 11.21
CA LEU A 81 -15.16 -29.78 10.86
C LEU A 81 -15.94 -30.39 9.69
N LYS A 82 -17.20 -30.78 9.91
CA LYS A 82 -18.09 -31.22 8.81
C LYS A 82 -18.50 -30.02 7.96
N THR A 83 -17.61 -29.50 7.12
CA THR A 83 -17.95 -28.53 6.08
C THR A 83 -18.02 -29.22 4.72
N LYS A 84 -18.88 -28.73 3.81
CA LYS A 84 -19.13 -29.36 2.50
C LYS A 84 -17.94 -29.32 1.54
N TYR A 85 -16.84 -28.62 1.88
CA TYR A 85 -15.81 -28.23 0.92
C TYR A 85 -14.38 -28.34 1.43
N SER A 86 -14.11 -28.79 2.66
CA SER A 86 -12.75 -28.88 3.16
C SER A 86 -12.61 -29.84 4.34
N ASP A 87 -11.61 -30.72 4.29
CA ASP A 87 -11.11 -31.52 5.42
C ASP A 87 -10.29 -30.61 6.37
N GLU A 88 -10.90 -29.53 6.86
CA GLU A 88 -10.26 -28.58 7.77
C GLU A 88 -10.41 -29.05 9.22
N ASN A 89 -9.29 -29.18 9.93
CA ASN A 89 -9.28 -29.49 11.36
C ASN A 89 -9.66 -28.22 12.17
N LEU A 90 -10.50 -28.39 13.21
CA LEU A 90 -11.10 -27.36 14.06
C LEU A 90 -10.13 -26.29 14.61
N LEU A 91 -8.83 -26.55 14.59
CA LEU A 91 -7.77 -25.69 15.15
C LEU A 91 -6.58 -25.48 14.20
N GLY A 92 -6.66 -25.88 12.93
CA GLY A 92 -5.51 -25.82 12.01
C GLY A 92 -4.31 -26.68 12.45
N LEU A 93 -4.52 -27.57 13.43
CA LEU A 93 -3.55 -28.56 13.85
C LEU A 93 -3.48 -29.61 12.75
N SER A 94 -2.32 -29.71 12.10
CA SER A 94 -1.95 -30.80 11.22
C SER A 94 -2.33 -32.12 11.89
N ASP A 95 -2.84 -33.08 11.12
CA ASP A 95 -3.21 -34.41 11.59
C ASP A 95 -2.25 -34.86 12.70
N LEU A 96 -2.80 -35.14 13.89
CA LEU A 96 -2.05 -35.78 14.98
C LEU A 96 -1.26 -36.91 14.32
N HIS A 97 0.07 -36.78 14.31
CA HIS A 97 0.94 -37.58 13.44
C HIS A 97 0.48 -39.04 13.46
N SER A 98 0.14 -39.57 12.29
CA SER A 98 -0.12 -41.00 12.11
C SER A 98 1.22 -41.70 12.35
N ALA A 99 1.50 -42.03 13.60
CA ALA A 99 2.57 -42.93 13.94
C ALA A 99 2.21 -44.28 13.32
N ASP A 100 2.75 -44.56 12.14
CA ASP A 100 2.51 -45.83 11.48
C ASP A 100 3.37 -46.91 12.14
N LEU A 101 2.74 -48.06 12.43
CA LEU A 101 3.45 -49.24 12.91
C LEU A 101 4.26 -49.83 11.76
N SER A 102 5.55 -50.10 12.00
CA SER A 102 6.39 -50.85 11.05
C SER A 102 5.92 -52.30 10.91
N TYR A 103 6.31 -52.96 9.81
CA TYR A 103 5.91 -54.35 9.53
C TYR A 103 6.22 -55.31 10.70
N MET A 104 7.41 -55.19 11.31
CA MET A 104 7.83 -56.04 12.43
C MET A 104 7.06 -55.72 13.72
N GLU A 105 6.65 -54.47 13.92
CA GLU A 105 5.80 -54.06 15.05
C GLU A 105 4.37 -54.57 14.88
N GLN A 106 3.84 -54.57 13.65
CA GLN A 106 2.52 -55.13 13.32
C GLN A 106 2.47 -56.64 13.50
N GLU A 107 3.51 -57.37 13.07
CA GLU A 107 3.57 -58.83 13.22
C GLU A 107 3.56 -59.24 14.70
N LYS A 108 4.40 -58.60 15.53
CA LYS A 108 4.43 -58.84 16.98
C LYS A 108 3.11 -58.51 17.68
N LEU A 109 2.48 -57.40 17.31
CA LEU A 109 1.17 -57.03 17.86
C LEU A 109 0.10 -58.03 17.45
N ASN A 110 0.10 -58.50 16.20
CA ASN A 110 -0.85 -59.49 15.71
C ASN A 110 -0.67 -60.84 16.42
N GLU A 111 0.55 -61.31 16.61
CA GLU A 111 0.81 -62.56 17.33
C GLU A 111 0.25 -62.54 18.75
N GLU A 112 0.51 -61.46 19.50
CA GLU A 112 -0.01 -61.28 20.86
C GLU A 112 -1.53 -61.08 20.88
N PHE A 113 -2.06 -60.32 19.92
CA PHE A 113 -3.50 -60.16 19.75
C PHE A 113 -4.18 -61.52 19.52
N TYR A 114 -3.65 -62.38 18.65
CA TYR A 114 -4.21 -63.70 18.40
C TYR A 114 -4.11 -64.62 19.63
N LYS A 115 -3.03 -64.55 20.41
CA LYS A 115 -2.90 -65.31 21.67
C LYS A 115 -3.97 -64.89 22.68
N LYS A 116 -4.12 -63.59 22.92
CA LYS A 116 -5.11 -63.04 23.87
C LYS A 116 -6.55 -63.18 23.37
N PHE A 117 -6.78 -63.06 22.06
CA PHE A 117 -8.08 -63.27 21.46
C PHE A 117 -8.53 -64.73 21.60
N LYS A 118 -7.64 -65.70 21.36
CA LYS A 118 -7.94 -67.12 21.60
C LYS A 118 -8.29 -67.42 23.05
N LEU A 119 -7.57 -66.84 24.01
CA LEU A 119 -7.91 -66.98 25.44
C LEU A 119 -9.32 -66.44 25.75
N ILE A 120 -9.70 -65.31 25.13
CA ILE A 120 -11.04 -64.73 25.31
C ILE A 120 -12.12 -65.55 24.57
N GLU A 121 -11.79 -66.12 23.42
CA GLU A 121 -12.66 -67.03 22.66
C GLU A 121 -12.90 -68.35 23.42
N ASP A 122 -11.87 -68.89 24.09
CA ASP A 122 -11.95 -70.07 24.95
C ASP A 122 -12.74 -69.81 26.24
N GLU A 123 -12.71 -68.58 26.77
CA GLU A 123 -13.51 -68.14 27.93
C GLU A 123 -14.97 -67.76 27.58
N LEU A 124 -15.25 -67.46 26.32
CA LEU A 124 -16.57 -67.03 25.83
C LEU A 124 -17.69 -68.07 26.00
N PRO A 125 -17.51 -69.38 25.71
CA PRO A 125 -18.59 -70.36 25.84
C PRO A 125 -19.06 -70.57 27.28
N GLN A 126 -18.25 -70.23 28.29
CA GLN A 126 -18.65 -70.33 29.70
C GLN A 126 -19.52 -69.15 30.18
N ASN A 127 -19.48 -68.00 29.50
CA ASN A 127 -20.21 -66.79 29.89
C ASN A 127 -21.32 -66.36 28.91
N SER A 128 -21.38 -66.95 27.71
CA SER A 128 -22.35 -66.60 26.66
C SER A 128 -23.81 -66.86 27.05
N SER A 129 -24.08 -67.90 27.83
CA SER A 129 -25.42 -68.27 28.31
C SER A 129 -25.99 -67.25 29.31
N LYS A 130 -25.15 -66.58 30.11
CA LYS A 130 -25.56 -65.51 31.03
C LYS A 130 -25.72 -64.16 30.31
N LEU A 131 -24.93 -63.91 29.27
CA LEU A 131 -24.98 -62.67 28.49
C LEU A 131 -26.17 -62.63 27.53
N MET A 132 -26.55 -63.76 26.92
CA MET A 132 -27.76 -63.84 26.09
C MET A 132 -29.06 -63.68 26.89
N GLN A 133 -29.08 -64.07 28.17
CA GLN A 133 -30.26 -63.89 29.04
C GLN A 133 -30.46 -62.45 29.55
N MET A 134 -29.45 -61.58 29.47
CA MET A 134 -29.59 -60.16 29.83
C MET A 134 -30.03 -59.27 28.65
N ILE A 135 -30.10 -59.82 27.44
CA ILE A 135 -30.56 -59.12 26.24
C ILE A 135 -32.04 -59.50 26.02
N ASP A 136 -32.86 -59.29 27.05
CA ASP A 136 -34.32 -59.37 26.91
C ASP A 136 -34.84 -58.07 26.26
N ASP A 137 -35.79 -58.24 25.36
CA ASP A 137 -36.21 -57.37 24.25
C ASP A 137 -36.86 -56.01 24.61
N THR A 138 -36.59 -55.43 25.78
CA THR A 138 -37.18 -54.14 26.20
C THR A 138 -36.18 -53.07 26.63
N ASP A 139 -34.92 -53.40 26.91
CA ASP A 139 -33.89 -52.41 27.27
C ASP A 139 -33.10 -51.87 26.06
N PHE A 140 -33.52 -52.20 24.84
CA PHE A 140 -32.89 -51.74 23.59
C PHE A 140 -32.92 -50.21 23.38
N PHE A 141 -33.70 -49.47 24.16
CA PHE A 141 -33.89 -48.01 24.03
C PHE A 141 -33.46 -47.20 25.26
N GLN A 142 -32.90 -47.82 26.30
CA GLN A 142 -32.35 -47.03 27.41
C GLN A 142 -31.00 -46.47 26.97
N LEU A 143 -31.04 -45.26 26.38
CA LEU A 143 -29.85 -44.45 26.17
C LEU A 143 -29.10 -44.40 27.51
N ASN A 144 -27.85 -44.85 27.53
CA ASN A 144 -27.07 -44.82 28.75
C ASN A 144 -27.02 -43.36 29.24
N LYS A 145 -27.09 -43.12 30.55
CA LYS A 145 -27.18 -41.75 31.10
C LYS A 145 -26.02 -40.87 30.60
N ASN A 146 -24.87 -41.49 30.36
CA ASN A 146 -23.70 -40.85 29.77
C ASN A 146 -23.90 -40.45 28.30
N ASP A 147 -24.58 -41.27 27.49
CA ASP A 147 -24.87 -40.96 26.08
C ASP A 147 -25.87 -39.82 25.97
N LYS A 148 -26.84 -39.74 26.90
CA LYS A 148 -27.78 -38.61 26.96
C LYS A 148 -27.07 -37.31 27.31
N ASN A 149 -26.17 -37.35 28.29
CA ASN A 149 -25.35 -36.19 28.64
C ASN A 149 -24.44 -35.77 27.49
N LEU A 150 -23.93 -36.73 26.71
CA LEU A 150 -23.08 -36.47 25.54
C LEU A 150 -23.86 -35.76 24.42
N LEU A 151 -25.10 -36.19 24.18
CA LEU A 151 -26.02 -35.55 23.23
C LEU A 151 -26.43 -34.14 23.67
N GLU A 152 -26.67 -33.93 24.97
CA GLU A 152 -26.93 -32.58 25.51
C GLU A 152 -25.70 -31.67 25.39
N ALA A 153 -24.51 -32.20 25.64
CA ALA A 153 -23.25 -31.47 25.47
C ALA A 153 -22.95 -31.14 24.00
N GLU A 154 -23.25 -32.06 23.07
CA GLU A 154 -23.12 -31.83 21.62
C GLU A 154 -24.05 -30.70 21.15
N ASN A 155 -25.31 -30.71 21.60
CA ASN A 155 -26.26 -29.64 21.28
C ASN A 155 -25.81 -28.29 21.86
N GLN A 156 -25.33 -28.27 23.11
CA GLN A 156 -24.77 -27.05 23.70
C GLN A 156 -23.56 -26.55 22.92
N LEU A 157 -22.65 -27.46 22.54
CA LEU A 157 -21.49 -27.12 21.72
C LEU A 157 -21.92 -26.52 20.38
N SER A 158 -22.92 -27.10 19.71
CA SER A 158 -23.45 -26.57 18.44
C SER A 158 -23.98 -25.14 18.61
N THR A 159 -24.75 -24.88 19.67
CA THR A 159 -25.26 -23.51 19.91
C THR A 159 -24.15 -22.50 20.18
N VAL A 160 -23.09 -22.91 20.89
CA VAL A 160 -21.92 -22.05 21.15
C VAL A 160 -21.13 -21.82 19.86
N GLN A 161 -21.00 -22.84 19.01
CA GLN A 161 -20.35 -22.71 17.70
C GLN A 161 -21.13 -21.79 16.76
N GLU A 162 -22.46 -21.89 16.72
CA GLU A 162 -23.30 -20.97 15.94
C GLU A 162 -23.12 -19.51 16.40
N ALA A 163 -23.15 -19.27 17.72
CA ALA A 163 -22.91 -17.95 18.28
C ALA A 163 -21.50 -17.43 17.98
N TYR A 164 -20.49 -18.31 18.00
CA TYR A 164 -19.12 -17.96 17.62
C TYR A 164 -19.01 -17.55 16.15
N VAL A 165 -19.68 -18.28 15.25
CA VAL A 165 -19.73 -17.96 13.82
C VAL A 165 -20.44 -16.62 13.57
N GLU A 166 -21.52 -16.32 14.27
CA GLU A 166 -22.16 -15.00 14.19
C GLU A 166 -21.23 -13.89 14.67
N ASN A 167 -20.57 -14.08 15.81
CA ASN A 167 -19.62 -13.09 16.33
C ASN A 167 -18.43 -12.86 15.37
N LEU A 168 -17.94 -13.92 14.71
CA LEU A 168 -16.93 -13.78 13.67
C LEU A 168 -17.42 -12.92 12.50
N LYS A 169 -18.66 -13.11 12.03
CA LYS A 169 -19.23 -12.26 10.97
C LYS A 169 -19.30 -10.80 11.39
N ILE A 170 -19.72 -10.52 12.62
CA ILE A 170 -19.78 -9.15 13.16
C ILE A 170 -18.38 -8.53 13.23
N MET A 171 -17.38 -9.29 13.70
CA MET A 171 -15.98 -8.83 13.73
C MET A 171 -15.45 -8.52 12.32
N TYR A 172 -15.76 -9.34 11.32
CA TYR A 172 -15.38 -9.08 9.94
C TYR A 172 -16.01 -7.80 9.39
N GLN A 173 -17.31 -7.57 9.66
CA GLN A 173 -17.99 -6.34 9.25
C GLN A 173 -17.38 -5.10 9.89
N LEU A 174 -17.11 -5.15 11.20
CA LEU A 174 -16.44 -4.06 11.91
C LEU A 174 -15.03 -3.78 11.35
N LEU A 175 -14.28 -4.82 10.99
CA LEU A 175 -12.96 -4.68 10.39
C LEU A 175 -13.05 -3.97 9.02
N GLU A 176 -14.07 -4.30 8.23
CA GLU A 176 -14.32 -3.70 6.92
C GLU A 176 -14.72 -2.22 7.04
N GLU A 177 -15.57 -1.88 8.00
CA GLU A 177 -15.92 -0.49 8.34
C GLU A 177 -14.68 0.31 8.78
N LEU A 178 -13.81 -0.29 9.60
CA LEU A 178 -12.59 0.35 10.09
C LEU A 178 -11.59 0.60 8.95
N LEU A 179 -11.46 -0.36 8.02
CA LEU A 179 -10.68 -0.19 6.80
C LEU A 179 -11.24 0.94 5.94
N GLN A 180 -12.55 1.02 5.74
CA GLN A 180 -13.18 2.12 4.99
C GLN A 180 -12.91 3.48 5.64
N LEU A 181 -13.04 3.59 6.96
CA LEU A 181 -12.73 4.81 7.72
C LEU A 181 -11.25 5.21 7.61
N GLN A 182 -10.32 4.25 7.65
CA GLN A 182 -8.90 4.54 7.44
C GLN A 182 -8.63 5.06 6.03
N PHE A 183 -9.20 4.43 5.01
CA PHE A 183 -8.94 4.80 3.62
C PHE A 183 -9.65 6.08 3.16
N GLN A 184 -10.84 6.39 3.70
CA GLN A 184 -11.51 7.68 3.44
C GLN A 184 -10.69 8.85 3.97
N ASN A 185 -10.26 8.79 5.23
CA ASN A 185 -9.48 9.87 5.84
C ASN A 185 -8.13 10.09 5.14
N VAL A 186 -7.50 9.02 4.64
CA VAL A 186 -6.22 9.13 3.90
C VAL A 186 -6.42 9.79 2.54
N LYS A 187 -7.49 9.47 1.81
CA LYS A 187 -7.77 10.11 0.51
C LYS A 187 -7.96 11.61 0.65
N ASP A 188 -8.79 12.05 1.59
CA ASP A 188 -9.06 13.47 1.81
C ASP A 188 -7.79 14.24 2.21
N LEU A 189 -6.93 13.63 3.02
CA LEU A 189 -5.67 14.23 3.46
C LEU A 189 -4.66 14.36 2.30
N VAL A 190 -4.60 13.36 1.43
CA VAL A 190 -3.75 13.38 0.22
C VAL A 190 -4.28 14.43 -0.78
N GLU A 191 -5.58 14.48 -1.02
CA GLU A 191 -6.20 15.42 -1.95
C GLU A 191 -6.04 16.88 -1.47
N ASN A 192 -6.19 17.12 -0.17
CA ASN A 192 -5.89 18.43 0.44
C ASN A 192 -4.42 18.83 0.28
N LYS A 193 -3.48 17.89 0.46
CA LYS A 193 -2.05 18.15 0.21
C LYS A 193 -1.76 18.46 -1.26
N ILE A 194 -2.39 17.76 -2.19
CA ILE A 194 -2.25 18.03 -3.64
C ILE A 194 -2.75 19.45 -3.96
N ASN A 195 -3.88 19.85 -3.39
CA ASN A 195 -4.42 21.19 -3.55
C ASN A 195 -3.50 22.28 -2.95
N GLU A 196 -2.89 22.00 -1.80
CA GLU A 196 -1.88 22.87 -1.19
C GLU A 196 -0.64 23.04 -2.08
N TYR A 197 -0.11 21.94 -2.65
CA TYR A 197 1.01 22.03 -3.58
C TYR A 197 0.65 22.75 -4.90
N SER A 198 -0.56 22.55 -5.41
CA SER A 198 -1.07 23.23 -6.60
C SER A 198 -1.18 24.74 -6.38
N THR A 199 -1.73 25.17 -5.25
CA THR A 199 -1.82 26.60 -4.87
C THR A 199 -0.44 27.20 -4.65
N LYS A 200 0.48 26.48 -3.98
CA LYS A 200 1.86 26.92 -3.80
C LYS A 200 2.60 27.08 -5.12
N SER A 201 2.38 26.17 -6.08
CA SER A 201 2.92 26.28 -7.44
C SER A 201 2.41 27.54 -8.16
N LYS A 202 1.10 27.81 -8.10
CA LYS A 202 0.50 29.04 -8.66
C LYS A 202 1.04 30.31 -7.99
N MET A 203 1.29 30.29 -6.67
CA MET A 203 1.95 31.43 -6.00
C MET A 203 3.36 31.66 -6.53
N TYR A 204 4.14 30.60 -6.75
CA TYR A 204 5.48 30.73 -7.30
C TYR A 204 5.48 31.24 -8.74
N SER A 205 4.53 30.80 -9.58
CA SER A 205 4.42 31.33 -10.95
C SER A 205 4.08 32.82 -10.95
N LEU A 206 3.11 33.25 -10.13
CA LEU A 206 2.77 34.66 -9.96
C LEU A 206 3.96 35.47 -9.45
N ARG A 207 4.71 34.95 -8.48
CA ARG A 207 5.91 35.62 -7.97
C ARG A 207 6.97 35.80 -9.05
N LEU A 208 7.12 34.81 -9.93
CA LEU A 208 8.05 34.85 -11.05
C LEU A 208 7.61 35.88 -12.11
N GLU A 209 6.32 35.97 -12.39
CA GLU A 209 5.75 37.03 -13.24
C GLU A 209 5.94 38.43 -12.65
N MET A 210 5.70 38.60 -11.34
CA MET A 210 5.97 39.88 -10.66
C MET A 210 7.44 40.28 -10.76
N ILE A 211 8.37 39.33 -10.60
CA ILE A 211 9.80 39.60 -10.75
C ILE A 211 10.11 40.03 -12.19
N LYS A 212 9.56 39.33 -13.20
CA LYS A 212 9.74 39.70 -14.62
C LYS A 212 9.25 41.12 -14.90
N GLU A 213 8.05 41.47 -14.46
CA GLU A 213 7.52 42.82 -14.67
C GLU A 213 8.30 43.87 -13.90
N LYS A 214 8.73 43.57 -12.67
CA LYS A 214 9.64 44.46 -11.93
C LYS A 214 10.93 44.72 -12.71
N THR A 215 11.57 43.68 -13.23
CA THR A 215 12.79 43.85 -14.03
C THR A 215 12.55 44.66 -15.31
N ARG A 216 11.38 44.53 -15.95
CA ARG A 216 11.02 45.35 -17.11
C ARG A 216 10.89 46.83 -16.75
N VAL A 217 10.24 47.13 -15.63
CA VAL A 217 10.12 48.50 -15.11
C VAL A 217 11.49 49.06 -14.76
N ASP A 218 12.34 48.27 -14.11
CA ASP A 218 13.70 48.69 -13.74
C ASP A 218 14.53 49.01 -15.00
N ILE A 219 14.48 48.16 -16.04
CA ILE A 219 15.13 48.41 -17.34
C ILE A 219 14.59 49.70 -17.99
N PHE A 220 13.27 49.91 -17.97
CA PHE A 220 12.67 51.10 -18.56
C PHE A 220 13.08 52.38 -17.82
N ASN A 221 13.13 52.33 -16.49
CA ASN A 221 13.59 53.44 -15.67
C ASN A 221 15.09 53.74 -15.88
N GLU A 222 15.93 52.71 -15.96
CA GLU A 222 17.36 52.88 -16.27
C GLU A 222 17.56 53.49 -17.67
N THR A 223 16.74 53.09 -18.64
CA THR A 223 16.75 53.68 -19.99
C THR A 223 16.33 55.15 -19.96
N SER A 224 15.31 55.50 -19.17
CA SER A 224 14.86 56.90 -19.01
C SER A 224 15.93 57.77 -18.34
N LEU A 225 16.58 57.27 -17.28
CA LEU A 225 17.68 57.97 -16.63
C LEU A 225 18.89 58.15 -17.56
N SER A 226 19.20 57.11 -18.34
CA SER A 226 20.27 57.16 -19.34
C SER A 226 19.97 58.18 -20.44
N PHE A 227 18.72 58.25 -20.90
CA PHE A 227 18.28 59.25 -21.88
C PHE A 227 18.44 60.68 -21.35
N VAL A 228 18.05 60.94 -20.11
CA VAL A 228 18.26 62.26 -19.45
C VAL A 228 19.75 62.59 -19.34
N ALA A 229 20.61 61.60 -19.07
CA ALA A 229 22.06 61.80 -19.04
C ALA A 229 22.61 62.15 -20.44
N TYR A 230 22.16 61.47 -21.49
CA TYR A 230 22.52 61.79 -22.87
C TYR A 230 22.06 63.18 -23.29
N GLU A 231 20.85 63.60 -22.90
CA GLU A 231 20.33 64.94 -23.19
C GLU A 231 21.19 66.03 -22.54
N LYS A 232 21.60 65.84 -21.28
CA LYS A 232 22.54 66.75 -20.60
C LYS A 232 23.89 66.80 -21.29
N PHE A 233 24.44 65.64 -21.65
CA PHE A 233 25.72 65.56 -22.36
C PHE A 233 25.66 66.26 -23.73
N LEU A 234 24.55 66.14 -24.44
CA LEU A 234 24.35 66.80 -25.72
C LEU A 234 24.29 68.33 -25.56
N ASN A 235 23.62 68.83 -24.53
CA ASN A 235 23.63 70.24 -24.18
C ASN A 235 25.03 70.75 -23.82
N ASP A 236 25.81 69.96 -23.07
CA ASP A 236 27.20 70.31 -22.73
C ASP A 236 28.08 70.39 -23.99
N ILE A 237 27.94 69.44 -24.94
CA ILE A 237 28.62 69.50 -26.23
C ILE A 237 28.24 70.75 -27.01
N ILE A 238 26.96 71.09 -27.09
CA ILE A 238 26.49 72.30 -27.79
C ILE A 238 27.11 73.56 -27.14
N ASN A 239 27.15 73.62 -25.81
CA ASN A 239 27.76 74.74 -25.09
C ASN A 239 29.26 74.84 -25.39
N GLN A 240 29.98 73.72 -25.34
CA GLN A 240 31.40 73.67 -25.70
C GLN A 240 31.64 74.08 -27.15
N GLN A 241 30.80 73.65 -28.10
CA GLN A 241 30.88 74.07 -29.49
C GLN A 241 30.67 75.58 -29.65
N ASN A 242 29.71 76.15 -28.92
CA ASN A 242 29.47 77.59 -28.91
C ASN A 242 30.64 78.37 -28.29
N GLU A 243 31.24 77.85 -27.22
CA GLU A 243 32.45 78.43 -26.62
C GLU A 243 33.63 78.38 -27.58
N CYS A 244 33.90 77.23 -28.20
CA CYS A 244 34.95 77.10 -29.22
C CYS A 244 34.69 78.03 -30.41
N GLN A 245 33.44 78.21 -30.84
CA GLN A 245 33.12 79.12 -31.94
C GLN A 245 33.44 80.58 -31.55
N ARG A 246 33.11 80.99 -30.32
CA ARG A 246 33.49 82.32 -29.82
C ARG A 246 35.00 82.49 -29.75
N GLU A 247 35.74 81.48 -29.27
CA GLU A 247 37.20 81.53 -29.24
C GLU A 247 37.80 81.65 -30.65
N ILE A 248 37.22 80.94 -31.64
CA ILE A 248 37.60 81.08 -33.05
C ILE A 248 37.36 82.51 -33.53
N ASP A 249 36.16 83.06 -33.26
CA ASP A 249 35.81 84.41 -33.68
C ASP A 249 36.74 85.46 -33.03
N ASP A 250 37.05 85.31 -31.75
CA ASP A 250 38.00 86.17 -31.01
C ASP A 250 39.42 86.07 -31.61
N LEU A 251 39.88 84.87 -31.97
CA LEU A 251 41.18 84.66 -32.62
C LEU A 251 41.21 85.26 -34.03
N VAL A 252 40.12 85.20 -34.77
CA VAL A 252 39.98 85.86 -36.08
C VAL A 252 40.05 87.37 -35.93
N GLU A 253 39.33 87.95 -34.96
CA GLU A 253 39.39 89.39 -34.68
C GLU A 253 40.81 89.81 -34.26
N LEU A 254 41.48 88.99 -33.44
CA LEU A 254 42.87 89.23 -33.05
C LEU A 254 43.81 89.17 -34.26
N GLN A 255 43.61 88.22 -35.17
CA GLN A 255 44.38 88.12 -36.42
C GLN A 255 44.19 89.36 -37.29
N GLU A 256 42.97 89.88 -37.41
CA GLU A 256 42.69 91.13 -38.12
C GLU A 256 43.36 92.34 -37.45
N LYS A 257 43.33 92.41 -36.12
CA LYS A 257 44.06 93.44 -35.35
C LYS A 257 45.56 93.37 -35.63
N TYR A 258 46.17 92.19 -35.60
CA TYR A 258 47.60 92.02 -35.93
C TYR A 258 47.92 92.46 -37.35
N LYS A 259 47.13 92.06 -38.35
CA LYS A 259 47.29 92.53 -39.74
C LYS A 259 47.23 94.06 -39.84
N SER A 260 46.31 94.69 -39.08
CA SER A 260 46.19 96.15 -39.06
C SER A 260 47.39 96.86 -38.43
N VAL A 261 48.04 96.25 -37.44
CA VAL A 261 49.25 96.79 -36.78
C VAL A 261 50.47 96.62 -37.68
N GLU A 262 50.66 95.44 -38.26
CA GLU A 262 51.78 95.15 -39.17
C GLU A 262 51.75 96.08 -40.40
N CYS A 263 50.57 96.34 -40.97
CA CYS A 263 50.43 97.32 -42.06
C CYS A 263 50.75 98.76 -41.62
N LYS A 264 50.41 99.17 -40.39
CA LYS A 264 50.69 100.53 -39.90
C LYS A 264 52.16 100.76 -39.66
N GLU A 265 52.87 99.82 -39.03
CA GLU A 265 54.31 99.93 -38.81
C GLU A 265 55.07 99.94 -40.13
N TYR A 266 54.67 99.08 -41.08
CA TYR A 266 55.25 99.10 -42.42
C TYR A 266 54.98 100.42 -43.17
N ASP A 267 53.75 100.95 -43.09
CA ASP A 267 53.39 102.22 -43.72
C ASP A 267 54.10 103.43 -43.08
N GLU A 268 54.35 103.42 -41.78
CA GLU A 268 55.13 104.46 -41.10
C GLU A 268 56.61 104.41 -41.50
N ILE A 269 57.20 103.21 -41.59
CA ILE A 269 58.56 103.02 -42.09
C ILE A 269 58.64 103.47 -43.57
N LEU A 270 57.65 103.11 -44.39
CA LEU A 270 57.59 103.53 -45.79
C LEU A 270 57.47 105.05 -45.94
N LYS A 271 56.61 105.70 -45.15
CA LYS A 271 56.46 107.17 -45.12
C LYS A 271 57.74 107.86 -44.70
N SER A 272 58.40 107.37 -43.63
CA SER A 272 59.67 107.94 -43.19
C SER A 272 60.76 107.76 -44.25
N TYR A 273 60.84 106.60 -44.91
CA TYR A 273 61.77 106.36 -46.01
C TYR A 273 61.54 107.31 -47.19
N ILE A 274 60.29 107.53 -47.61
CA ILE A 274 59.95 108.49 -48.66
C ILE A 274 60.39 109.91 -48.25
N GLN A 275 60.10 110.34 -47.02
CA GLN A 275 60.54 111.65 -46.52
C GLN A 275 62.07 111.80 -46.53
N TYR A 276 62.82 110.77 -46.12
CA TYR A 276 64.28 110.79 -46.18
C TYR A 276 64.80 110.84 -47.62
N LYS A 277 64.16 110.12 -48.54
CA LYS A 277 64.51 110.14 -49.96
C LYS A 277 64.28 111.53 -50.56
N ASP A 278 63.13 112.15 -50.29
CA ASP A 278 62.79 113.49 -50.77
C ASP A 278 63.75 114.54 -50.19
N ALA A 279 64.09 114.44 -48.90
CA ALA A 279 65.10 115.31 -48.28
C ALA A 279 66.50 115.12 -48.91
N LEU A 280 66.86 113.89 -49.27
CA LEU A 280 68.10 113.59 -49.99
C LEU A 280 68.11 114.15 -51.42
N GLU A 281 66.99 114.08 -52.13
CA GLU A 281 66.83 114.66 -53.47
C GLU A 281 66.89 116.18 -53.41
N GLN A 282 66.18 116.83 -52.48
CA GLN A 282 66.29 118.27 -52.23
C GLN A 282 67.73 118.69 -51.90
N LYS A 283 68.44 117.91 -51.08
CA LYS A 283 69.85 118.16 -50.79
C LYS A 283 70.74 117.99 -52.02
N LYS A 284 70.47 117.01 -52.88
CA LYS A 284 71.18 116.82 -54.16
C LYS A 284 70.92 117.98 -55.11
N ASP A 285 69.69 118.47 -55.17
CA ASP A 285 69.32 119.61 -56.03
C ASP A 285 69.92 120.92 -55.51
N LEU A 286 69.93 121.14 -54.20
CA LEU A 286 70.69 122.24 -53.57
C LEU A 286 72.19 122.13 -53.89
N TYR A 287 72.78 120.94 -53.79
CA TYR A 287 74.18 120.72 -54.17
C TYR A 287 74.43 120.99 -55.65
N LYS A 288 73.53 120.59 -56.56
CA LYS A 288 73.63 120.91 -57.99
C LYS A 288 73.49 122.41 -58.24
N GLN A 289 72.59 123.09 -57.55
CA GLN A 289 72.42 124.55 -57.65
C GLN A 289 73.63 125.31 -57.11
N LEU A 290 74.27 124.81 -56.05
CA LEU A 290 75.55 125.32 -55.54
C LEU A 290 76.71 125.05 -56.51
N LYS A 291 76.75 123.85 -57.12
CA LYS A 291 77.78 123.46 -58.10
C LYS A 291 77.65 124.18 -59.45
N ASN A 292 76.47 124.71 -59.77
CA ASN A 292 76.23 125.56 -60.94
C ASN A 292 76.41 127.08 -60.66
N LYS A 293 76.76 127.46 -59.42
CA LYS A 293 77.06 128.84 -59.01
C LYS A 293 78.54 129.07 -58.65
N CYS A 294 79.39 128.07 -58.80
CA CYS A 294 80.85 128.16 -58.84
C CYS A 294 81.34 127.75 -60.23
#